data_AF-A0A925ZWP2-F1
#
_entry.id   AF-A0A925ZWP2-F1
#
_cell.length_a   1.000
_cell.length_b   1.000
_cell.length_c   1.000
_cell.angle_alpha   90.00
_cell.angle_beta   90.00
_cell.angle_gamma   90.00
#
_symmetry.space_group_name_H-M   'P 1'
#
loop_
_entity.id
_entity.type
_entity.pdbx_description
1 polymer ?
#
loop_
_entity_poly.entity_id
_entity_poly.type
_entity_poly.pdbx_seq_one_letter_code
_entity_poly.pdbx_strand_id
1 'polypeptide(L)' 'MQHVVTLTLNPAIDKSTSVPQLVPEQKLACAPPKVEPGGGGI' A
#
# COMPACT_ATOMS: atom_id res chain seq x y z
N MET A 1 -12.80 31.09 4.21
CA MET A 1 -12.04 29.83 4.01
C MET A 1 -12.53 29.18 2.72
N GLN A 2 -11.64 28.77 1.81
CA GLN A 2 -12.03 28.02 0.61
C GLN A 2 -11.96 26.52 0.88
N HIS A 3 -12.84 25.74 0.24
CA HIS A 3 -12.89 24.28 0.40
C HIS A 3 -11.92 23.63 -0.59
N VAL A 4 -11.10 22.70 -0.11
CA VAL A 4 -10.21 21.88 -0.96
C VAL A 4 -10.83 20.50 -1.08
N VAL A 5 -10.97 20.02 -2.31
CA VAL A 5 -11.58 18.72 -2.63
C VAL A 5 -10.59 17.93 -3.46
N THR A 6 -10.41 16.66 -3.12
CA THR A 6 -9.52 15.72 -3.83
C THR A 6 -10.33 14.58 -4.43
N LEU A 7 -9.91 14.06 -5.59
CA LEU A 7 -10.56 12.94 -6.26
C LEU A 7 -9.56 11.82 -6.56
N THR A 8 -9.84 10.62 -6.06
CA THR A 8 -9.10 9.40 -6.41
C THR A 8 -9.98 8.49 -7.25
N LEU A 9 -9.85 8.56 -8.58
CA LEU A 9 -10.66 7.75 -9.50
C LEU A 9 -10.42 6.24 -9.35
N ASN A 10 -9.22 5.85 -8.93
CA ASN A 10 -8.84 4.46 -8.73
C ASN A 10 -8.17 4.29 -7.36
N PRO A 11 -8.97 4.20 -6.28
CA PRO A 11 -8.42 4.01 -4.94
C PRO A 11 -7.83 2.61 -4.79
N ALA A 12 -6.91 2.46 -3.84
CA ALA A 12 -6.29 1.19 -3.53
C ALA A 12 -6.34 0.88 -2.03
N ILE A 13 -6.19 -0.40 -1.71
CA ILE A 13 -5.87 -0.87 -0.37
C ILE A 13 -4.44 -1.36 -0.42
N ASP A 14 -3.52 -0.54 0.06
CA ASP A 14 -2.10 -0.84 0.07
C ASP A 14 -1.80 -1.83 1.20
N LYS A 15 -0.97 -2.83 0.89
CA LYS A 15 -0.54 -3.86 1.83
C LYS A 15 0.97 -3.87 1.93
N SER A 16 1.47 -3.41 3.07
CA SER A 16 2.89 -3.34 3.37
C SER A 16 3.30 -4.51 4.27
N THR A 17 4.36 -5.24 3.92
CA THR A 17 4.92 -6.32 4.75
C THR A 17 6.45 -6.30 4.68
N SER A 18 7.10 -7.09 5.53
CA SER A 18 8.54 -7.27 5.54
C SER A 18 8.91 -8.76 5.48
N VAL A 19 10.10 -9.01 4.95
CA VAL A 19 10.73 -10.33 4.86
C VAL A 19 12.20 -10.16 5.29
N PRO A 20 12.82 -11.16 5.95
CA PRO A 20 14.23 -11.05 6.34
C PRO A 20 15.20 -10.86 5.16
N GLN A 21 14.93 -11.51 4.02
CA GLN A 21 15.73 -11.40 2.80
C GLN A 21 14.86 -11.64 1.55
N LEU A 22 15.13 -10.88 0.50
CA LEU A 22 14.54 -11.08 -0.83
C LEU A 22 15.38 -12.09 -1.61
N VAL A 23 14.84 -13.29 -1.84
CA VAL A 23 15.50 -14.36 -2.61
C VAL A 23 14.61 -14.78 -3.78
N PRO A 24 15.07 -14.65 -5.03
CA PRO A 24 14.30 -15.07 -6.22
C PRO A 24 13.96 -16.56 -6.20
N GLU A 25 12.86 -16.92 -6.88
CA GLU A 25 12.39 -18.30 -7.08
C GLU A 25 12.08 -19.09 -5.79
N GLN A 26 12.08 -18.44 -4.63
CA GLN A 26 11.75 -19.07 -3.34
C GLN A 26 10.48 -18.48 -2.73
N LYS A 27 9.77 -19.30 -1.96
CA LYS A 27 8.65 -18.82 -1.14
C LYS A 27 9.21 -17.99 0.01
N LEU A 28 8.76 -16.74 0.10
CA LEU A 28 9.19 -15.81 1.13
C LEU A 28 8.20 -15.80 2.30
N ALA A 29 8.69 -16.08 3.50
CA ALA A 29 7.90 -15.99 4.72
C ALA A 29 7.76 -14.51 5.12
N CYS A 30 6.64 -13.89 4.75
CA CYS A 30 6.34 -12.49 5.07
C CYS A 30 5.72 -12.35 6.46
N ALA A 31 5.99 -11.22 7.11
CA ALA A 31 5.27 -10.81 8.32
C ALA A 31 3.78 -10.53 8.00
N PRO A 32 2.90 -10.49 9.02
CA PRO A 32 1.52 -10.03 8.83
C PRO A 32 1.49 -8.64 8.17
N PRO A 33 0.70 -8.43 7.10
CA PRO A 33 0.72 -7.17 6.37
C PRO A 33 -0.02 -6.05 7.13
N LYS A 34 0.52 -4.83 7.07
CA LYS A 34 -0.17 -3.59 7.45
C LYS A 34 -1.04 -3.13 6.28
N VAL A 35 -2.28 -2.76 6.56
CA VAL A 35 -3.26 -2.30 5.56
C VAL A 35 -3.41 -0.79 5.65
N GLU A 36 -3.31 -0.10 4.51
CA GLU A 36 -3.32 1.36 4.43
C GLU A 36 -4.17 1.82 3.22
N PRO A 37 -4.82 3.00 3.30
CA PRO A 37 -5.49 3.58 2.13
C PRO A 37 -4.45 4.02 1.10
N GLY A 38 -4.63 3.55 -0.13
CA GLY A 38 -3.78 3.90 -1.28
C GLY A 38 -4.53 4.73 -2.32
N GLY A 39 -3.75 5.41 -3.15
CA GLY A 39 -4.25 6.32 -4.18
C GLY A 39 -4.12 7.78 -3.76
N GLY A 40 -3.49 8.58 -4.63
CA GLY A 40 -2.91 9.87 -4.25
C GLY A 40 -3.89 10.98 -3.91
N GLY A 41 -5.15 10.93 -4.38
CA GLY A 41 -6.14 11.97 -4.15
C GLY A 41 -5.62 13.36 -4.52
N ILE A 42 -5.53 13.64 -5.83
CA ILE A 42 -5.19 14.97 -6.35
C ILE A 42 -6.41 15.89 -6.20
#